data_AF-A0A843V6X6-F1
#
_entry.id   AF-A0A843V6X6-F1
#
_cell.length_a   1.000
_cell.length_b   1.000
_cell.length_c   1.000
_cell.angle_alpha   90.00
_cell.angle_beta   90.00
_cell.angle_gamma   90.00
#
_symmetry.space_group_name_H-M   'P 1'
#
loop_
_entity.id
_entity.type
_entity.pdbx_description
1 polymer ?
#
loop_
_entity_poly.entity_id
_entity_poly.type
_entity_poly.pdbx_seq_one_letter_code
_entity_poly.pdbx_strand_id
1 'polypeptide(L)'
;MEPRGTLPAVAAAAGWPCGAWKFLWWRCMSGCVFAQHFGTKQGTARFAAIYKVFGASNVSKLLHRMLVARRGDAMKTICFEAQARLTDPVYGCVPTIIALQQ
;
A
#
# COMPACT_ATOMS: atom_id res chain seq x y z
N MET A 1 -0.70 -37.14 -8.93
CA MET A 1 -1.39 -36.57 -7.76
C MET A 1 -0.36 -35.72 -7.03
N GLU A 2 -0.26 -34.45 -7.41
CA GLU A 2 0.70 -33.47 -6.89
C GLU A 2 0.20 -32.91 -5.54
N PRO A 3 0.99 -32.91 -4.45
CA PRO A 3 0.60 -32.23 -3.23
C PRO A 3 0.83 -30.72 -3.37
N ARG A 4 -0.24 -29.98 -3.11
CA ARG A 4 -0.38 -28.51 -3.12
C ARG A 4 0.80 -27.79 -2.46
N GLY A 5 1.40 -26.88 -3.22
CA GLY A 5 2.45 -25.97 -2.76
C GLY A 5 2.00 -25.09 -1.60
N THR A 6 2.67 -25.27 -0.47
CA THR A 6 2.73 -24.32 0.64
C THR A 6 3.56 -23.12 0.20
N LEU A 7 2.91 -21.99 -0.07
CA LEU A 7 3.58 -20.69 -0.11
C LEU A 7 4.15 -20.43 1.30
N PRO A 8 5.47 -20.23 1.47
CA PRO A 8 5.99 -19.81 2.76
C PRO A 8 5.45 -18.41 3.03
N ALA A 9 4.71 -18.29 4.13
CA ALA A 9 4.35 -17.02 4.72
C ALA A 9 5.63 -16.19 4.83
N VAL A 10 5.68 -15.07 4.11
CA VAL A 10 6.70 -14.04 4.31
C VAL A 10 6.60 -13.61 5.76
N ALA A 11 7.49 -14.18 6.57
CA ALA A 11 7.81 -13.71 7.89
C ALA A 11 8.17 -12.23 7.70
N ALA A 12 7.26 -11.36 8.13
CA ALA A 12 7.55 -9.95 8.28
C ALA A 12 8.72 -9.89 9.25
N ALA A 13 9.92 -9.65 8.71
CA ALA A 13 11.15 -9.56 9.47
C ALA A 13 10.96 -8.53 10.57
N ALA A 14 10.83 -9.02 11.80
CA ALA A 14 10.90 -8.24 13.02
C ALA A 14 12.32 -7.65 13.09
N GLY A 15 12.48 -6.41 12.64
CA GLY A 15 13.74 -5.68 12.75
C GLY A 15 14.00 -4.63 11.69
N TRP A 16 13.29 -4.66 10.54
CA TRP A 16 13.50 -3.67 9.49
C TRP A 16 12.34 -2.68 9.44
N PRO A 17 12.58 -1.37 9.61
CA PRO A 17 11.50 -0.41 9.60
C PRO A 17 10.84 -0.36 8.23
N CYS A 18 9.53 -0.60 8.22
CA CYS A 18 8.70 -0.48 7.03
C CYS A 18 8.89 0.89 6.35
N GLY A 19 8.75 1.02 5.02
CA GLY A 19 8.88 2.32 4.32
C GLY A 19 7.94 3.42 4.83
N ALA A 20 6.88 3.03 5.54
CA ALA A 20 5.98 3.90 6.29
C ALA A 20 6.61 4.53 7.55
N TRP A 21 7.58 3.86 8.18
CA TRP A 21 8.24 4.30 9.41
C TRP A 21 8.92 5.66 9.27
N LYS A 22 9.53 5.92 8.10
CA LYS A 22 10.20 7.21 7.82
C LYS A 22 9.23 8.39 7.84
N PHE A 23 7.95 8.15 7.55
CA PHE A 23 6.91 9.19 7.51
C PHE A 23 6.01 9.19 8.73
N LEU A 24 5.83 8.06 9.41
CA LEU A 24 4.94 7.95 10.55
C LEU A 24 5.53 8.54 11.84
N TRP A 25 6.83 8.87 11.89
CA TRP A 25 7.55 9.42 13.06
C TRP A 25 7.40 8.60 14.37
N TRP A 26 6.65 7.50 14.31
CA TRP A 26 6.35 6.55 15.37
C TRP A 26 6.81 5.17 14.94
N ARG A 27 7.39 4.42 15.90
CA ARG A 27 7.90 3.05 15.71
C ARG A 27 6.92 2.19 14.92
N CYS A 28 7.40 1.57 13.84
CA CYS A 28 6.65 0.56 13.09
C CYS A 28 6.39 -0.61 14.06
N MET A 29 5.19 -0.69 14.63
CA MET A 29 4.83 -1.72 15.63
C MET A 29 4.73 -3.10 14.97
N SER A 30 5.01 -4.16 15.75
CA SER A 30 4.81 -5.57 15.37
C SER A 30 3.34 -5.81 15.03
N GLY A 31 3.00 -5.75 13.74
CA GLY A 31 1.62 -5.77 13.24
C GLY A 31 1.27 -4.66 12.24
N CYS A 32 2.26 -3.86 11.80
CA CYS A 32 2.04 -2.81 10.82
C CYS A 32 1.45 -3.36 9.52
N VAL A 33 0.19 -3.01 9.23
CA VAL A 33 -0.53 -3.36 7.99
C VAL A 33 0.18 -2.85 6.73
N PHE A 34 1.10 -1.90 6.86
CA PHE A 34 1.92 -1.36 5.79
C PHE A 34 3.24 -2.12 5.58
N ALA A 35 3.71 -2.92 6.55
CA ALA A 35 5.03 -3.57 6.46
C ALA A 35 5.14 -4.57 5.30
N GLN A 36 4.07 -5.32 5.00
CA GLN A 36 4.05 -6.27 3.88
C GLN A 36 3.91 -5.59 2.51
N HIS A 37 3.59 -4.31 2.46
CA HIS A 37 3.35 -3.57 1.21
C HIS A 37 4.49 -2.60 0.84
N PHE A 38 5.26 -2.12 1.82
CA PHE A 38 6.25 -1.05 1.61
C PHE A 38 7.67 -1.46 2.04
N GLY A 39 8.09 -2.70 1.74
CA GLY A 39 9.40 -3.25 2.13
C GLY A 39 10.61 -2.83 1.28
N THR A 40 10.44 -1.99 0.26
CA THR A 40 11.52 -1.59 -0.68
C THR A 40 11.74 -0.08 -0.65
N LYS A 41 12.86 0.42 -1.22
CA LYS A 41 13.11 1.87 -1.39
C LYS A 41 11.93 2.60 -2.07
N GLN A 42 11.27 1.92 -3.01
CA GLN A 42 10.08 2.43 -3.71
C GLN A 42 8.86 2.52 -2.79
N GLY A 43 8.83 1.74 -1.71
CA GLY A 43 7.78 1.77 -0.70
C GLY A 43 7.67 3.10 0.03
N THR A 44 8.80 3.75 0.30
CA THR A 44 8.83 5.06 0.96
C THR A 44 8.13 6.14 0.12
N ALA A 45 8.40 6.20 -1.19
CA ALA A 45 7.77 7.16 -2.10
C ALA A 45 6.26 6.90 -2.27
N ARG A 46 5.85 5.64 -2.41
CA ARG A 46 4.42 5.28 -2.49
C ARG A 46 3.67 5.60 -1.19
N PHE A 47 4.30 5.37 -0.04
CA PHE A 47 3.71 5.70 1.25
C PHE A 47 3.54 7.22 1.40
N ALA A 48 4.52 8.02 0.96
CA ALA A 48 4.41 9.47 0.96
C ALA A 48 3.21 9.96 0.15
N ALA A 49 2.95 9.35 -1.02
CA ALA A 49 1.81 9.67 -1.86
C ALA A 49 0.48 9.38 -1.14
N ILE A 50 0.37 8.18 -0.57
CA ILE A 50 -0.84 7.78 0.17
C ILE A 50 -1.07 8.68 1.38
N TYR A 51 0.00 8.96 2.13
CA TYR A 51 -0.06 9.84 3.29
C TYR A 51 -0.55 11.24 2.91
N LYS A 52 -0.05 11.79 1.80
CA LYS A 52 -0.42 13.13 1.33
C LYS A 52 -1.85 13.21 0.78
N VAL A 53 -2.31 12.18 0.08
CA VAL A 53 -3.63 12.19 -0.60
C VAL A 53 -4.75 11.70 0.31
N PHE A 54 -4.55 10.58 0.99
CA PHE A 54 -5.59 9.93 1.79
C PHE A 54 -5.35 10.09 3.30
N GLY A 55 -4.10 10.13 3.73
CA GLY A 55 -3.72 10.10 5.14
C GLY A 55 -3.67 8.67 5.71
N ALA A 56 -2.70 8.42 6.59
CA ALA A 56 -2.45 7.09 7.14
C ALA A 56 -3.65 6.50 7.90
N SER A 57 -4.37 7.32 8.67
CA SER A 57 -5.52 6.87 9.46
C SER A 57 -6.71 6.45 8.59
N ASN A 58 -6.95 7.14 7.47
CA ASN A 58 -8.04 6.80 6.55
C ASN A 58 -7.73 5.50 5.82
N VAL A 59 -6.49 5.30 5.39
CA VAL A 59 -6.07 4.06 4.75
C VAL A 59 -6.12 2.89 5.73
N SER A 60 -5.67 3.08 6.97
CA SER A 60 -5.79 2.05 8.01
C SER A 60 -7.25 1.65 8.26
N LYS A 61 -8.15 2.63 8.41
CA LYS A 61 -9.60 2.39 8.55
C LYS A 61 -10.18 1.65 7.33
N LEU A 62 -9.79 2.04 6.11
CA LEU A 62 -10.24 1.41 4.89
C LEU A 62 -9.79 -0.06 4.81
N LEU A 63 -8.52 -0.34 5.13
CA LEU A 63 -7.99 -1.70 5.14
C LEU A 63 -8.64 -2.58 6.22
N HIS A 64 -8.97 -2.01 7.39
CA HIS A 64 -9.67 -2.73 8.44
C HIS A 64 -11.10 -3.13 8.06
N ARG A 65 -11.78 -2.34 7.21
CA ARG A 65 -13.11 -2.69 6.67
C ARG A 65 -13.07 -3.78 5.59
N MET A 66 -11.88 -4.09 5.06
CA MET A 66 -11.70 -5.07 4.00
C MET A 66 -11.23 -6.43 4.54
N LEU A 67 -11.66 -7.50 3.88
CA LEU A 67 -11.17 -8.85 4.10
C LEU A 67 -9.65 -8.90 3.90
N VAL A 68 -8.94 -9.64 4.76
CA VAL A 68 -7.47 -9.72 4.75
C VAL A 68 -6.92 -10.09 3.37
N ALA A 69 -7.58 -11.03 2.66
CA ALA A 69 -7.19 -11.45 1.32
C ALA A 69 -7.20 -10.30 0.28
N ARG A 70 -8.11 -9.31 0.42
CA ARG A 70 -8.23 -8.19 -0.52
C ARG A 70 -7.39 -6.97 -0.13
N ARG A 71 -6.82 -6.94 1.08
CA ARG A 71 -6.01 -5.80 1.55
C ARG A 71 -4.80 -5.55 0.66
N GLY A 72 -4.19 -6.62 0.13
CA GLY A 72 -3.06 -6.50 -0.78
C GLY A 72 -3.40 -5.78 -2.07
N ASP A 73 -4.50 -6.16 -2.71
CA ASP A 73 -4.93 -5.51 -3.96
C ASP A 73 -5.48 -4.11 -3.70
N ALA A 74 -6.24 -3.92 -2.62
CA ALA A 74 -6.67 -2.59 -2.20
C ALA A 74 -5.49 -1.64 -1.99
N MET A 75 -4.41 -2.09 -1.34
CA MET A 75 -3.22 -1.26 -1.14
C MET A 75 -2.56 -0.86 -2.46
N LYS A 76 -2.47 -1.78 -3.44
CA LYS A 76 -1.94 -1.46 -4.77
C LYS A 76 -2.78 -0.38 -5.46
N THR A 77 -4.11 -0.52 -5.43
CA THR A 77 -5.04 0.47 -6.01
C THR A 77 -4.90 1.83 -5.32
N ILE A 78 -4.86 1.85 -3.98
CA ILE A 78 -4.70 3.08 -3.21
C ILE A 78 -3.35 3.77 -3.52
N CYS A 79 -2.26 2.99 -3.67
CA CYS A 79 -0.97 3.53 -4.08
C CYS A 79 -1.06 4.18 -5.47
N PHE A 80 -1.68 3.49 -6.42
CA PHE A 80 -1.83 3.95 -7.80
C PHE A 80 -2.66 5.24 -7.86
N GLU A 81 -3.84 5.27 -7.23
CA GLU A 81 -4.70 6.45 -7.19
C GLU A 81 -4.03 7.64 -6.49
N ALA A 82 -3.31 7.40 -5.39
CA ALA A 82 -2.57 8.44 -4.69
C ALA A 82 -1.48 9.04 -5.58
N GLN A 83 -0.74 8.18 -6.30
CA GLN A 83 0.29 8.63 -7.21
C GLN A 83 -0.31 9.42 -8.38
N ALA A 84 -1.40 8.93 -8.96
CA ALA A 84 -2.10 9.61 -10.05
C ALA A 84 -2.59 11.00 -9.61
N ARG A 85 -3.14 11.14 -8.39
CA ARG A 85 -3.54 12.45 -7.82
C ARG A 85 -2.36 13.37 -7.51
N LEU A 86 -1.17 12.84 -7.26
CA LEU A 86 0.03 13.69 -7.14
C LEU A 86 0.50 14.23 -8.49
N THR A 87 0.37 13.44 -9.54
CA THR A 87 0.76 13.83 -10.91
C THR A 87 -0.28 14.75 -11.55
N ASP A 88 -1.56 14.41 -11.40
CA ASP A 88 -2.70 15.19 -11.87
C ASP A 88 -3.64 15.47 -10.69
N PRO A 89 -3.52 16.63 -10.02
CA PRO A 89 -4.37 16.97 -8.89
C PRO A 89 -5.83 17.22 -9.27
N VAL A 90 -6.14 17.44 -10.56
CA VAL A 90 -7.50 17.73 -11.04
C VAL A 90 -8.23 16.44 -11.38
N TYR A 91 -7.63 15.59 -12.22
CA TYR A 91 -8.29 14.40 -12.75
C TYR A 91 -7.77 13.08 -12.18
N GLY A 92 -6.63 13.08 -11.47
CA GLY A 92 -6.06 11.88 -10.85
C GLY A 92 -5.88 10.74 -11.84
N CYS A 93 -6.57 9.62 -11.62
CA CYS A 93 -6.49 8.42 -12.46
C CYS A 93 -7.43 8.43 -13.67
N VAL A 94 -8.29 9.44 -13.83
CA VAL A 94 -9.27 9.50 -14.94
C VAL A 94 -8.62 9.48 -16.33
N PRO A 95 -7.51 10.21 -16.60
CA PRO A 95 -6.87 10.14 -17.92
C PRO A 95 -6.39 8.72 -18.27
N THR A 96 -5.93 7.96 -17.27
CA THR A 96 -5.54 6.55 -17.48
C THR A 96 -6.74 5.69 -17.84
N ILE A 97 -7.90 5.91 -17.22
CA ILE A 97 -9.13 5.18 -17.54
C ILE A 97 -9.54 5.45 -18.99
N ILE A 98 -9.55 6.73 -19.40
CA ILE A 98 -9.92 7.14 -20.76
C ILE A 98 -8.97 6.51 -21.78
N ALA A 99 -7.66 6.52 -21.51
CA ALA A 99 -6.65 5.93 -22.40
C ALA A 99 -6.81 4.42 -22.59
N LEU A 100 -7.38 3.69 -21.62
CA LEU A 100 -7.61 2.24 -21.69
C LEU A 100 -8.93 1.86 -22.37
N GLN A 101 -9.85 2.79 -22.57
CA GLN A 101 -11.15 2.54 -23.21
C GLN A 101 -11.13 2.72 -24.74
N GLN A 102 -9.98 3.09 -25.30
CA GLN A 102 -9.76 3.23 -26.75
C GLN A 102 -9.24 1.93 -27.36
#